data_AF-F7NGH5-F1
#
_entry.id   AF-F7NGH5-F1
#
_cell.length_a   1.000
_cell.length_b   1.000
_cell.length_c   1.000
_cell.angle_alpha   90.00
_cell.angle_beta   90.00
_cell.angle_gamma   90.00
#
_symmetry.space_group_name_H-M   'P 1'
#
loop_
_entity.id
_entity.type
_entity.pdbx_description
1 polymer ?
#
loop_
_entity_poly.entity_id
_entity_poly.type
_entity_poly.pdbx_seq_one_letter_code
_entity_poly.pdbx_strand_id
1 'polypeptide(L)'
;MDTKVDLAAIANGRRLEPPAAEALLKSGDILELGVAADTVRQRFHPGDTVTFIVDRNINYTNICESECRFCAFSGSPDTRRDMCWTMSPSTPKSPRRWRREPRRSCSRAA
;
A
#
# COMPACT_ATOMS: atom_id res chain seq x y z
N MET A 1 17.07 -30.08 -0.70
CA MET A 1 15.73 -30.65 -0.40
C MET A 1 14.79 -30.04 -1.41
N ASP A 2 14.53 -30.77 -2.49
CA ASP A 2 13.57 -30.35 -3.52
C ASP A 2 12.17 -30.51 -2.95
N THR A 3 11.69 -29.46 -2.27
CA THR A 3 10.29 -29.37 -1.89
C THR A 3 9.50 -29.18 -3.16
N LYS A 4 9.04 -30.29 -3.75
CA LYS A 4 8.17 -30.26 -4.94
C LYS A 4 6.85 -29.57 -4.54
N VAL A 5 6.74 -28.28 -4.87
CA VAL A 5 5.52 -27.52 -4.63
C VAL A 5 4.52 -27.86 -5.72
N ASP A 6 3.41 -28.46 -5.33
CA ASP A 6 2.32 -28.76 -6.26
C ASP A 6 1.41 -27.55 -6.41
N LEU A 7 1.81 -26.71 -7.39
CA LEU A 7 1.13 -25.48 -7.80
C LEU A 7 -0.29 -25.73 -8.30
N ALA A 8 -0.55 -26.87 -8.95
CA ALA A 8 -1.87 -27.19 -9.48
C ALA A 8 -2.91 -27.34 -8.37
N ALA A 9 -2.61 -28.09 -7.30
CA ALA A 9 -3.53 -28.21 -6.18
C ALA A 9 -3.70 -26.88 -5.42
N ILE A 10 -2.65 -26.07 -5.31
CA ILE A 10 -2.74 -24.72 -4.72
C ILE A 10 -3.67 -23.83 -5.55
N ALA A 11 -3.47 -23.81 -6.87
CA ALA A 11 -4.31 -23.06 -7.80
C ALA A 11 -5.78 -23.49 -7.75
N ASN A 12 -6.03 -24.77 -7.42
CA ASN A 12 -7.36 -25.35 -7.22
C ASN A 12 -7.92 -25.20 -5.80
N GLY A 13 -7.25 -24.46 -4.91
CA GLY A 13 -7.81 -24.03 -3.62
C GLY A 13 -7.20 -24.70 -2.40
N ARG A 14 -6.17 -25.52 -2.57
CA ARG A 14 -5.34 -25.94 -1.44
C ARG A 14 -4.59 -24.74 -0.88
N ARG A 15 -4.57 -24.62 0.45
CA ARG A 15 -3.82 -23.57 1.14
C ARG A 15 -2.31 -23.69 0.86
N LEU A 16 -1.68 -22.56 0.54
CA LEU A 16 -0.23 -22.46 0.41
C LEU A 16 0.39 -22.32 1.81
N GLU A 17 1.17 -23.31 2.22
CA GLU A 17 1.84 -23.31 3.52
C GLU A 17 3.16 -22.52 3.48
N PRO A 18 3.58 -21.88 4.61
CA PRO A 18 4.74 -20.98 4.61
C PRO A 18 6.03 -21.55 4.03
N PRO A 19 6.44 -22.81 4.30
CA PRO A 19 7.66 -23.36 3.71
C PRO A 19 7.59 -23.48 2.18
N ALA A 20 6.42 -23.82 1.63
CA ALA A 20 6.21 -23.87 0.19
C ALA A 20 6.20 -22.46 -0.42
N ALA A 21 5.60 -21.48 0.27
CA ALA A 21 5.61 -20.08 -0.16
C ALA A 21 7.05 -19.53 -0.23
N GLU A 22 7.88 -19.83 0.77
CA GLU A 22 9.28 -19.43 0.80
C GLU A 22 10.08 -20.04 -0.35
N ALA A 23 9.85 -21.33 -0.65
CA ALA A 23 10.48 -22.01 -1.78
C ALA A 23 10.09 -21.34 -3.12
N LEU A 24 8.80 -21.06 -3.32
CA LEU A 24 8.32 -20.36 -4.52
C LEU A 24 8.90 -18.93 -4.62
N LEU A 25 9.00 -18.22 -3.50
CA LEU A 25 9.56 -16.86 -3.48
C LEU A 25 11.04 -16.84 -3.88
N LYS A 26 11.81 -17.84 -3.46
CA LYS A 26 13.26 -17.91 -3.71
C LYS A 26 13.59 -18.45 -5.10
N SER A 27 12.82 -19.39 -5.62
CA SER A 27 13.20 -20.17 -6.79
C SER A 27 12.04 -20.63 -7.68
N GLY A 28 10.83 -20.09 -7.51
CA GLY A 28 9.70 -20.43 -8.37
C GLY A 28 9.87 -19.86 -9.79
N ASP A 29 9.46 -20.61 -10.80
CA ASP A 29 9.40 -20.10 -12.16
C ASP A 29 8.29 -19.05 -12.29
N ILE A 30 8.63 -17.87 -12.80
CA ILE A 30 7.71 -16.72 -12.84
C ILE A 30 6.52 -16.94 -13.77
N LEU A 31 6.69 -17.73 -14.84
CA LEU A 31 5.63 -18.01 -15.80
C LEU A 31 4.67 -19.06 -15.23
N GLU A 32 5.18 -20.12 -14.62
CA GLU A 32 4.35 -21.11 -13.91
C GLU A 32 3.55 -20.46 -12.76
N LEU A 33 4.19 -19.56 -12.00
CA LEU A 33 3.53 -18.78 -10.96
C LEU A 33 2.45 -17.87 -11.53
N GLY A 34 2.71 -17.21 -12.66
CA GLY A 34 1.73 -16.37 -13.35
C GLY A 34 0.48 -17.14 -13.77
N VAL A 35 0.65 -18.32 -14.35
CA VAL A 35 -0.46 -19.21 -14.76
C VAL A 35 -1.25 -19.70 -13.55
N ALA A 36 -0.57 -20.12 -12.48
CA ALA A 36 -1.22 -20.55 -11.25
C ALA A 36 -2.01 -19.39 -10.60
N ALA A 37 -1.43 -18.19 -10.55
CA ALA A 37 -2.07 -17.00 -10.00
C ALA A 37 -3.30 -16.58 -10.82
N ASP A 38 -3.23 -16.61 -12.15
CA ASP A 38 -4.38 -16.30 -13.00
C ASP A 38 -5.49 -17.36 -12.87
N THR A 39 -5.13 -18.63 -12.73
CA THR A 39 -6.11 -19.71 -12.42
C THR A 39 -6.87 -19.40 -11.13
N VAL A 40 -6.18 -18.95 -10.07
CA VAL A 40 -6.82 -18.53 -8.81
C VAL A 40 -7.71 -17.29 -9.04
N ARG A 41 -7.20 -16.28 -9.76
CA ARG A 41 -7.97 -15.06 -10.09
C ARG A 41 -9.27 -15.42 -10.81
N GLN A 42 -9.24 -16.27 -11.83
CA GLN A 42 -10.40 -16.69 -12.61
C GLN A 42 -11.44 -17.45 -11.77
N ARG A 43 -11.01 -18.21 -10.76
CA ARG A 43 -11.93 -18.89 -9.84
C ARG A 43 -12.71 -17.93 -8.95
N PHE A 44 -12.09 -16.86 -8.49
CA PHE A 44 -12.76 -15.83 -7.67
C PHE A 44 -13.49 -14.78 -8.51
N HIS A 45 -12.97 -14.48 -9.69
CA HIS A 45 -13.43 -13.42 -10.58
C HIS A 45 -13.51 -13.95 -12.02
N PRO A 46 -14.56 -14.71 -12.36
CA PRO A 46 -14.70 -15.31 -13.68
C PRO A 46 -14.89 -14.25 -14.78
N GLY A 47 -14.33 -14.53 -15.95
CA GLY A 47 -14.31 -13.62 -17.09
C GLY A 47 -13.17 -12.60 -17.05
N ASP A 48 -13.27 -11.61 -17.93
CA ASP A 48 -12.18 -10.68 -18.25
C ASP A 48 -12.46 -9.24 -17.80
N THR A 49 -13.46 -9.06 -16.94
CA THR A 49 -13.78 -7.73 -16.40
C THR A 49 -12.78 -7.38 -15.29
N VAL A 50 -11.96 -6.35 -15.54
CA VAL A 50 -11.06 -5.76 -14.55
C VAL A 50 -11.65 -4.44 -14.05
N THR A 51 -11.74 -4.28 -12.74
CA THR A 51 -12.25 -3.05 -12.10
C THR A 51 -11.09 -2.16 -11.64
N PHE A 52 -11.39 -0.89 -11.39
CA PHE A 52 -10.43 0.08 -10.86
C PHE A 52 -11.08 0.92 -9.77
N ILE A 53 -10.27 1.47 -8.88
CA ILE A 53 -10.72 2.38 -7.81
C ILE A 53 -10.27 3.79 -8.17
N VAL A 54 -11.21 4.74 -8.19
CA VAL A 54 -10.89 6.18 -8.23
C VAL A 54 -10.77 6.66 -6.79
N ASP A 55 -9.58 6.50 -6.21
CA ASP A 55 -9.29 6.91 -4.85
C ASP A 55 -8.69 8.34 -4.78
N ARG A 56 -8.94 9.02 -3.66
CA ARG A 56 -8.25 10.26 -3.31
C ARG A 56 -7.65 10.12 -1.92
N ASN A 57 -6.37 9.78 -1.87
CA ASN A 57 -5.59 9.80 -0.65
C ASN A 57 -5.28 11.25 -0.25
N ILE A 58 -5.93 11.74 0.81
CA ILE A 58 -5.68 13.07 1.39
C ILE A 58 -4.72 12.91 2.56
N ASN A 59 -3.45 13.25 2.32
CA ASN A 59 -2.46 13.35 3.39
C ASN A 59 -2.62 14.67 4.15
N TYR A 60 -3.31 14.63 5.30
CA TYR A 60 -3.51 15.81 6.15
C TYR A 60 -2.21 16.36 6.72
N THR A 61 -1.19 15.53 6.86
CA THR A 61 0.14 15.91 7.35
C THR A 61 1.19 15.00 6.75
N ASN A 62 2.41 15.52 6.57
CA ASN A 62 3.60 14.70 6.32
C ASN A 62 4.56 14.70 7.54
N ILE A 63 4.10 15.21 8.69
CA ILE A 63 4.86 15.21 9.94
C ILE A 63 4.84 13.80 10.51
N CYS A 64 6.02 13.22 10.71
CA CYS A 64 6.18 11.88 11.28
C CYS A 64 7.41 11.83 12.19
N GLU A 65 7.29 11.32 13.41
CA GLU A 65 8.47 11.13 14.28
C GLU A 65 9.27 9.87 13.91
N SER A 66 8.66 8.93 13.18
CA SER A 66 9.31 7.68 12.81
C SER A 66 10.36 7.89 11.71
N GLU A 67 11.53 7.29 11.91
CA GLU A 67 12.67 7.40 10.99
C GLU A 67 12.74 6.20 10.03
N CYS A 68 11.61 5.88 9.39
CA CYS A 68 11.55 4.77 8.45
C CYS A 68 12.43 5.05 7.23
N ARG A 69 13.42 4.17 6.98
CA ARG A 69 14.39 4.32 5.87
C ARG A 69 13.77 4.34 4.47
N PHE A 70 12.58 3.76 4.32
CA PHE A 70 11.86 3.68 3.04
C PHE A 70 10.80 4.78 2.88
N CYS A 71 10.45 5.51 3.94
CA CYS A 71 9.30 6.42 3.93
C CYS A 71 9.72 7.83 3.48
N ALA A 72 8.99 8.41 2.53
CA ALA A 72 9.23 9.77 2.04
C ALA A 72 8.88 10.88 3.07
N PHE A 73 8.14 10.54 4.13
CA PHE A 73 7.83 11.46 5.23
C PHE A 73 8.86 11.38 6.37
N SER A 74 9.85 10.48 6.28
CA SER A 74 10.97 10.46 7.23
C SER A 74 12.00 11.55 6.86
N GLY A 75 12.99 11.80 7.73
CA GLY A 75 13.94 12.92 7.57
C GLY A 75 14.27 13.61 8.90
N SER A 76 15.42 14.29 8.96
CA SER A 76 15.78 15.06 10.16
C SER A 76 14.96 16.36 10.22
N PRO A 77 14.75 16.96 11.42
CA PRO A 77 14.06 18.23 11.57
C PRO A 77 14.58 19.35 10.65
N ASP A 78 15.88 19.32 10.29
CA ASP A 78 16.53 20.33 9.47
C ASP A 78 16.35 20.12 7.96
N THR A 79 16.09 18.88 7.53
CA THR A 79 15.98 18.53 6.10
C THR A 79 14.54 18.35 5.65
N ARG A 80 13.62 18.12 6.60
CA ARG A 80 12.25 17.76 6.28
C ARG A 80 11.37 19.00 6.07
N ARG A 81 10.68 19.06 4.92
CA ARG A 81 9.66 20.07 4.60
C ARG A 81 8.32 19.70 5.23
N ASP A 82 8.26 19.81 6.55
CA ASP A 82 7.08 19.50 7.33
C ASP A 82 5.92 20.47 7.07
N MET A 83 4.77 19.90 6.75
CA MET A 83 3.55 20.59 6.41
C MET A 83 2.35 19.86 7.01
N CYS A 84 1.31 20.63 7.28
CA CYS A 84 0.01 20.09 7.60
C CYS A 84 -1.11 20.91 6.97
N TRP A 85 -2.29 20.32 6.88
CA TRP A 85 -3.49 20.96 6.40
C TRP A 85 -4.38 21.35 7.57
N THR A 86 -4.65 22.63 7.73
CA THR A 86 -5.59 23.15 8.73
C THR A 86 -6.91 23.50 8.06
N MET A 87 -8.02 23.26 8.77
CA MET A 87 -9.33 23.74 8.34
C MET A 87 -9.48 25.20 8.75
N SER A 88 -9.76 26.07 7.79
CA SER A 88 -10.12 27.44 8.15
C SER A 88 -11.53 27.47 8.78
N PRO A 89 -11.71 28.06 9.97
CA PRO A 89 -13.03 28.15 10.61
C PRO A 89 -14.02 28.99 9.81
N SER A 90 -13.52 29.94 9.02
CA SER A 90 -14.32 30.95 8.31
C SER A 90 -14.78 30.54 6.90
N THR A 91 -14.35 29.38 6.38
CA THR A 91 -14.72 28.95 5.02
C THR A 91 -15.76 27.80 5.06
N PRO A 92 -16.97 27.98 4.50
CA PRO A 92 -17.94 26.89 4.37
C PRO A 92 -17.40 25.79 3.42
N LYS A 93 -18.01 24.59 3.50
CA LYS A 93 -17.62 23.31 2.86
C LYS A 93 -17.21 23.47 1.38
N SER A 94 -15.99 23.93 1.14
CA SER A 94 -15.42 24.20 -0.17
C SER A 94 -14.01 23.61 -0.26
N PRO A 95 -13.52 23.27 -1.46
CA PRO A 95 -12.16 22.75 -1.63
C PRO A 95 -11.07 23.70 -1.14
N ARG A 96 -11.34 25.01 -1.10
CA ARG A 96 -10.42 26.07 -0.60
C ARG A 96 -10.43 26.22 0.92
N ARG A 97 -11.18 25.37 1.64
CA ARG A 97 -11.26 25.39 3.10
C ARG A 97 -9.96 24.94 3.78
N TRP A 98 -9.18 24.11 3.08
CA TRP A 98 -7.92 23.59 3.57
C TRP A 98 -6.78 24.51 3.17
N ARG A 99 -6.01 24.98 4.16
CA ARG A 99 -4.78 25.74 3.94
C ARG A 99 -3.59 24.89 4.32
N ARG A 100 -2.55 24.97 3.50
CA ARG A 100 -1.26 24.35 3.78
C ARG A 100 -0.49 25.24 4.74
N GLU A 101 -0.12 24.70 5.89
CA GLU A 101 0.61 25.40 6.93
C GLU A 101 1.93 24.67 7.27
N PRO A 102 2.96 25.41 7.71
CA PRO A 102 4.22 24.81 8.16
C PRO A 102 4.05 24.10 9.51
N ARG A 103 4.95 23.18 9.86
CA ARG A 103 4.96 22.41 11.13
C ARG A 103 4.61 23.22 12.37
N ARG A 104 5.18 24.43 12.49
CA ARG A 104 5.03 25.31 13.66
C ARG A 104 3.57 25.71 13.93
N SER A 105 2.73 25.74 12.90
CA SER A 105 1.31 26.04 13.07
C SER A 105 0.50 24.84 13.57
N CYS A 106 1.02 23.62 13.35
CA CYS A 106 0.33 22.39 13.76
C CYS A 106 0.54 21.96 15.20
N SER A 107 1.61 22.42 15.86
CA SER A 107 1.89 22.08 17.27
C SER A 107 0.96 22.76 18.29
N ARG A 108 -0.04 23.54 17.85
CA ARG A 108 -1.06 24.17 18.72
C ARG A 108 -2.40 23.43 18.74
N ALA A 109 -2.51 22.31 18.03
CA ALA A 109 -3.77 21.57 17.86
C ALA A 109 -3.72 20.14 18.45
N ALA A 110 -2.70 19.82 19.26
CA ALA A 110 -2.62 18.60 20.05
C ALA A 110 -2.97 18.90 21.51
#